data_AF-A0A0G0QSJ7-F1
#
_entry.id   AF-A0A0G0QSJ7-F1
#
_cell.length_a   1.000
_cell.length_b   1.000
_cell.length_c   1.000
_cell.angle_alpha   90.00
_cell.angle_beta   90.00
_cell.angle_gamma   90.00
#
_symmetry.space_group_name_H-M   'P 1'
#
loop_
_entity.id
_entity.type
_entity.pdbx_description
1 polymer ?
#
loop_
_entity_poly.entity_id
_entity_poly.type
_entity_poly.pdbx_seq_one_letter_code
_entity_poly.pdbx_strand_id
1 'polypeptide(L)' 'MNIKQLSITVNKNNVQFLEELAKRQNKSRSEIIDSVLTEFRNFQLKKES' A
#
# COMPACT_ATOMS: atom_id res chain seq x y z
N MET A 1 3.03 -16.55 -10.58
CA MET A 1 3.27 -15.32 -9.77
C MET A 1 4.09 -15.70 -8.55
N ASN A 2 5.20 -15.01 -8.29
CA ASN A 2 6.01 -15.23 -7.09
C ASN A 2 5.55 -14.25 -6.00
N ILE A 3 4.57 -14.66 -5.20
CA ILE A 3 4.03 -13.82 -4.12
C ILE A 3 4.90 -14.04 -2.88
N LYS A 4 5.53 -12.97 -2.39
CA LYS A 4 6.25 -12.99 -1.11
C LYS A 4 5.40 -12.34 -0.03
N GLN A 5 5.25 -13.02 1.10
CA GLN A 5 4.54 -12.50 2.26
C GLN A 5 5.51 -11.77 3.18
N LEU A 6 5.12 -10.57 3.60
CA LEU A 6 5.81 -9.78 4.62
C LEU A 6 4.79 -9.29 5.65
N SER A 7 5.16 -9.36 6.92
CA SER A 7 4.40 -8.76 8.01
C SER A 7 5.08 -7.47 8.44
N ILE A 8 4.30 -6.39 8.57
CA ILE A 8 4.77 -5.08 9.02
C ILE A 8 3.92 -4.59 10.18
N THR A 9 4.55 -3.87 11.11
CA THR A 9 3.85 -3.15 12.17
C THR A 9 3.56 -1.73 11.68
N VAL A 10 2.30 -1.32 11.76
CA VAL A 10 1.84 0.01 11.33
C VAL A 10 1.03 0.62 12.47
N ASN A 11 1.08 1.95 12.60
CA ASN A 11 0.23 2.67 13.54
C ASN A 11 -1.27 2.33 13.30
N LYS A 12 -2.01 2.10 14.37
CA LYS A 12 -3.44 1.74 14.34
C LYS A 12 -4.29 2.70 13.50
N ASN A 13 -4.02 4.00 13.57
CA ASN A 13 -4.78 5.00 12.81
C ASN A 13 -4.59 4.82 11.30
N ASN A 14 -3.38 4.47 10.88
CA ASN A 14 -3.08 4.18 9.47
C ASN A 14 -3.72 2.86 9.03
N VAL A 15 -3.78 1.85 9.91
CA VAL A 15 -4.49 0.60 9.62
C VAL A 15 -5.98 0.87 9.37
N GLN A 16 -6.62 1.67 10.23
CA GLN A 16 -8.03 2.05 10.04
C GLN A 16 -8.25 2.79 8.72
N PHE A 17 -7.37 3.74 8.39
CA PHE A 17 -7.42 4.46 7.12
C PHE A 17 -7.31 3.52 5.91
N LEU A 18 -6.36 2.57 5.95
CA LEU A 18 -6.18 1.57 4.89
C LEU A 18 -7.40 0.67 4.74
N GLU A 19 -8.06 0.29 5.85
CA GLU A 19 -9.28 -0.51 5.83
C GLU A 19 -10.48 0.26 5.25
N GLU A 20 -10.63 1.54 5.57
CA GLU A 20 -11.65 2.37 4.93
C GLU A 20 -11.41 2.53 3.43
N LEU A 21 -10.16 2.76 3.02
CA LEU A 21 -9.78 2.86 1.62
C LEU A 21 -10.08 1.57 0.85
N ALA A 22 -9.71 0.42 1.42
CA ALA A 22 -9.97 -0.89 0.85
C ALA A 22 -11.48 -1.10 0.62
N LYS A 23 -12.32 -0.75 1.60
CA LYS A 23 -13.79 -0.81 1.48
C LYS A 23 -14.31 0.12 0.39
N ARG A 24 -13.87 1.38 0.37
CA ARG A 24 -14.33 2.39 -0.61
C ARG A 24 -13.98 2.00 -2.05
N GLN A 25 -12.85 1.33 -2.26
CA GLN A 25 -12.38 0.92 -3.58
C GLN A 25 -12.77 -0.52 -3.96
N ASN A 26 -13.46 -1.25 -3.08
CA ASN A 26 -13.76 -2.67 -3.26
C ASN A 26 -12.49 -3.51 -3.58
N LYS A 27 -11.40 -3.25 -2.85
CA LYS A 27 -10.10 -3.90 -3.00
C LYS A 27 -9.66 -4.54 -1.69
N SER A 28 -8.77 -5.51 -1.75
CA SER A 28 -8.09 -6.05 -0.58
C SER A 28 -7.07 -5.05 -0.01
N ARG A 29 -6.73 -5.21 1.28
CA ARG A 29 -5.66 -4.42 1.92
C ARG A 29 -4.34 -4.52 1.16
N SER A 30 -4.00 -5.71 0.66
CA SER A 30 -2.78 -5.94 -0.10
C SER A 30 -2.74 -5.14 -1.39
N GLU A 31 -3.84 -5.11 -2.14
CA GLU A 31 -3.93 -4.31 -3.39
C GLU A 31 -3.80 -2.80 -3.14
N ILE A 32 -4.35 -2.30 -2.03
CA ILE A 32 -4.16 -0.91 -1.61
C ILE A 32 -2.68 -0.65 -1.30
N ILE A 33 -2.04 -1.52 -0.52
CA ILE A 33 -0.61 -1.39 -0.18
C ILE A 33 0.28 -1.45 -1.42
N ASP A 34 0.02 -2.38 -2.35
CA ASP A 34 0.75 -2.50 -3.60
C ASP A 34 0.61 -1.23 -4.47
N SER A 35 -0.58 -0.62 -4.50
CA SER A 35 -0.82 0.65 -5.19
C SER A 35 0.02 1.78 -4.58
N VAL A 36 0.01 1.90 -3.24
CA VAL A 36 0.80 2.91 -2.51
C VAL A 36 2.30 2.72 -2.74
N LEU A 37 2.80 1.49 -2.68
CA LEU A 37 4.21 1.19 -2.92
C LEU A 37 4.63 1.51 -4.36
N THR A 38 3.74 1.28 -5.33
CA THR A 38 3.97 1.62 -6.73
C THR A 38 4.07 3.12 -6.92
N GLU A 39 3.15 3.89 -6.35
CA GLU A 39 3.20 5.35 -6.40
C GLU A 39 4.44 5.92 -5.71
N PHE A 40 4.78 5.39 -4.53
CA PHE A 40 5.97 5.82 -3.80
C PHE A 40 7.26 5.54 -4.59
N ARG A 41 7.38 4.36 -5.21
CA ARG A 41 8.52 4.03 -6.08
C ARG A 41 8.61 5.02 -7.24
N ASN A 42 7.50 5.28 -7.92
CA ASN A 42 7.47 6.22 -9.04
C ASN A 42 7.87 7.63 -8.62
N PHE A 43 7.46 8.08 -7.42
CA PHE A 43 7.86 9.36 -6.87
C PHE A 43 9.37 9.43 -6.59
N GLN A 44 9.96 8.39 -5.99
CA GLN A 44 11.42 8.35 -5.73
C GLN A 44 12.22 8.39 -7.04
N LEU A 45 11.84 7.57 -8.02
CA LEU A 45 12.52 7.53 -9.32
C LEU A 45 12.48 8.89 -10.05
N LYS A 46 11.35 9.60 -9.96
CA LYS A 46 11.22 10.95 -10.53
C LYS A 46 12.05 12.01 -9.81
N LYS A 47 12.32 11.82 -8.51
CA LYS A 47 13.12 12.76 -7.70
C LYS A 47 14.62 12.59 -7.93
N GLU A 48 15.04 11.40 -8.36
CA GLU A 48 16.43 11.07 -8.68
C GLU A 48 16.82 11.39 -10.14
N SER A 49 15.85 11.84 -10.95
CA SER A 49 16.03 12.29 -12.35
C SER A 49 16.16 13.80 -12.44
#